data_AF-X1JM43-F1
#
_entry.id   AF-X1JM43-F1
#
_cell.length_a   1.000
_cell.length_b   1.000
_cell.length_c   1.000
_cell.angle_alpha   90.00
_cell.angle_beta   90.00
_cell.angle_gamma   90.00
#
_symmetry.space_group_name_H-M   'P 1'
#
loop_
_entity.id
_entity.type
_entity.pdbx_description
1 polymer ?
#
loop_
_entity_poly.entity_id
_entity_poly.type
_entity_poly.pdbx_seq_one_letter_code
_entity_poly.pdbx_strand_id
1 'polypeptide(L)'
;MLVLELSEAEGECLIPHHSVLEVLKYVPGHELLSIEQSKKSLELSWGGGKASYDAIDPKGYPVVPEVKAKVEGELDGDSLLAALKSVVGYCSTDPAKPVLGGVTLSLGESLIVAGADGFQLAYKTLPMSFPA
;
A
#
# COMPACT_ATOMS: atom_id res chain seq x y z
N MET A 1 8.17 -21.39 -27.25
CA MET A 1 8.52 -20.62 -26.04
C MET A 1 9.81 -19.88 -26.38
N LEU A 2 9.72 -18.60 -26.73
CA LEU A 2 10.91 -17.77 -26.98
C LEU A 2 11.45 -17.35 -25.62
N VAL A 3 12.61 -17.89 -25.24
CA VAL A 3 13.36 -17.44 -24.06
C VAL A 3 14.24 -16.30 -24.53
N LEU A 4 13.86 -15.07 -24.19
CA LEU A 4 14.69 -13.89 -24.40
C LEU A 4 15.58 -13.74 -23.17
N GLU A 5 16.89 -13.85 -23.35
CA GLU A 5 17.86 -13.43 -22.32
C GLU A 5 17.88 -11.90 -22.30
N LEU A 6 17.11 -11.32 -21.38
CA LEU A 6 17.20 -9.89 -21.05
C LEU A 6 18.21 -9.74 -19.91
N SER A 7 19.15 -8.80 -20.05
CA SER A 7 20.05 -8.43 -18.97
C SER A 7 19.25 -7.83 -17.81
N GLU A 8 19.25 -8.50 -16.65
CA GLU A 8 18.72 -7.93 -15.42
C GLU A 8 19.57 -6.71 -15.03
N ALA A 9 18.90 -5.58 -14.78
CA ALA A 9 19.53 -4.36 -14.31
C ALA A 9 18.95 -4.01 -12.93
N GLU A 10 19.82 -3.79 -11.95
CA GLU A 10 19.43 -3.30 -10.63
C GLU A 10 19.50 -1.77 -10.60
N GLY A 11 18.45 -1.13 -10.08
CA GLY A 11 18.37 0.32 -9.97
C GLY A 11 17.25 0.77 -9.04
N GLU A 12 17.41 1.97 -8.49
CA GLU A 12 16.40 2.64 -7.66
C GLU A 12 16.19 4.08 -8.14
N CYS A 13 14.94 4.50 -8.24
CA CYS A 13 14.56 5.90 -8.47
C CYS A 13 13.11 6.14 -8.02
N LEU A 14 12.77 7.40 -7.78
CA LEU A 14 11.38 7.83 -7.65
C LEU A 14 10.87 8.35 -8.99
N ILE A 15 9.58 8.08 -9.24
CA ILE A 15 8.88 8.45 -10.47
C ILE A 15 7.51 9.06 -10.15
N PRO A 16 6.94 9.87 -11.05
CA PRO A 16 5.60 10.43 -10.86
C PRO A 16 4.52 9.36 -10.96
N HIS A 17 4.14 8.78 -9.81
CA HIS A 17 3.19 7.66 -9.70
C HIS A 17 1.96 7.80 -10.60
N HIS A 18 1.24 8.93 -10.53
CA HIS A 18 0.00 9.11 -11.29
C HIS A 18 0.23 9.09 -12.80
N SER A 19 1.22 9.85 -13.30
CA SER A 19 1.52 9.94 -14.73
C SER A 19 1.99 8.60 -15.31
N VAL A 20 2.74 7.83 -14.52
CA VAL A 20 3.18 6.48 -14.91
C VAL A 20 1.99 5.52 -14.94
N LEU A 21 1.16 5.53 -13.89
CA LEU A 21 -0.03 4.68 -13.80
C LEU A 21 -0.99 4.93 -14.98
N GLU A 22 -1.21 6.18 -15.37
CA GLU A 22 -2.07 6.50 -16.51
C GLU A 22 -1.53 5.92 -17.82
N VAL A 23 -0.21 6.00 -18.08
CA VAL A 23 0.36 5.42 -19.30
C VAL A 23 0.30 3.89 -19.28
N LEU A 24 0.55 3.26 -18.13
CA LEU A 24 0.49 1.80 -18.00
C LEU A 24 -0.89 1.22 -18.33
N LYS A 25 -1.98 1.98 -18.15
CA LYS A 25 -3.33 1.55 -18.58
C LYS A 25 -3.45 1.35 -20.10
N TYR A 26 -2.60 1.98 -20.89
CA TYR A 26 -2.58 1.88 -22.36
C TYR A 26 -1.53 0.89 -22.88
N VAL A 27 -0.69 0.34 -22.00
CA VAL A 27 0.29 -0.69 -22.37
C VAL A 27 -0.46 -2.03 -22.50
N PRO A 28 -0.39 -2.72 -23.65
CA PRO A 28 -1.05 -4.00 -23.81
C PRO A 28 -0.48 -5.06 -22.86
N GLY A 29 -1.34 -5.72 -22.08
CA GLY A 29 -0.94 -6.67 -21.02
C GLY A 29 -0.25 -7.96 -21.49
N HIS A 30 -0.01 -8.12 -22.79
CA HIS A 30 0.67 -9.26 -23.40
C HIS A 30 1.90 -8.86 -24.23
N GLU A 31 2.31 -7.59 -24.17
CA GLU A 31 3.52 -7.08 -24.82
C GLU A 31 4.67 -6.93 -23.82
N LEU A 32 5.89 -6.96 -24.35
CA LEU A 32 7.07 -6.64 -23.56
C LEU A 32 7.13 -5.14 -23.30
N LEU A 33 7.27 -4.77 -22.03
CA LEU A 33 7.60 -3.42 -21.60
C LEU A 33 9.09 -3.38 -21.23
N SER A 34 9.89 -2.67 -22.02
CA SER A 34 11.26 -2.35 -21.66
C SER A 34 11.29 -1.18 -20.70
N ILE A 35 12.12 -1.27 -19.67
CA ILE A 35 12.33 -0.25 -18.65
C ILE A 35 13.82 0.10 -18.64
N GLU A 36 14.16 1.32 -19.01
CA GLU A 36 15.53 1.80 -19.06
C GLU A 36 15.72 3.00 -18.15
N GLN A 37 16.54 2.83 -17.11
CA GLN A 37 16.87 3.89 -16.16
C GLN A 37 18.17 4.58 -16.55
N SER A 38 18.11 5.91 -16.64
CA SER A 38 19.27 6.81 -16.67
C SER A 38 19.30 7.66 -15.39
N LYS A 39 20.41 8.37 -15.13
CA LYS A 39 20.60 9.17 -13.89
C LYS A 39 19.48 10.17 -13.58
N LYS A 40 18.74 10.63 -14.60
CA LYS A 40 17.70 11.66 -14.46
C LYS A 40 16.38 11.29 -15.14
N SER A 41 16.29 10.12 -15.76
CA SER A 41 15.11 9.73 -16.52
C SER A 41 14.85 8.23 -16.47
N LEU A 42 13.58 7.85 -16.54
CA LEU A 42 13.11 6.49 -16.75
C LEU A 42 12.38 6.45 -18.10
N GLU A 43 12.85 5.62 -19.03
CA GLU A 43 12.17 5.38 -20.31
C GLU A 43 11.44 4.04 -20.26
N LEU A 44 10.17 4.07 -20.64
CA LEU A 44 9.29 2.92 -20.79
C LEU A 44 9.01 2.74 -22.29
N SER A 45 9.27 1.56 -22.85
CA SER A 45 9.04 1.29 -24.27
C SER A 45 8.28 -0.02 -24.48
N TRP A 46 7.27 -0.01 -25.34
CA TRP A 46 6.47 -1.18 -25.72
C TRP A 46 6.18 -1.15 -27.23
N GLY A 47 5.52 -2.17 -27.78
CA GLY A 47 5.29 -2.29 -29.22
C GLY A 47 4.51 -1.12 -29.83
N GLY A 48 3.64 -0.49 -29.04
CA GLY A 48 2.78 0.62 -29.45
C GLY A 48 3.31 2.02 -29.15
N GLY A 49 4.47 2.17 -28.48
CA GLY A 49 4.97 3.50 -28.13
C GLY A 49 6.04 3.53 -27.05
N LYS A 50 6.35 4.75 -26.62
CA LYS A 50 7.31 5.00 -25.54
C LYS A 50 6.91 6.20 -24.70
N ALA A 51 7.31 6.18 -23.43
CA ALA A 51 7.11 7.26 -22.48
C ALA A 51 8.42 7.51 -21.70
N SER A 52 8.68 8.77 -21.36
CA SER A 52 9.83 9.14 -20.55
C SER A 52 9.40 10.00 -19.37
N TYR A 53 9.96 9.72 -18.20
CA TYR A 53 9.68 10.41 -16.96
C TYR A 53 10.97 10.86 -16.30
N ASP A 54 10.92 11.96 -15.57
CA ASP A 54 12.02 12.35 -14.69
C ASP A 54 12.20 11.31 -13.57
N ALA A 55 13.44 10.87 -13.40
CA ALA A 55 13.84 9.99 -12.31
C ALA A 55 14.50 10.83 -11.20
N ILE A 56 13.99 10.70 -9.98
CA ILE A 56 14.47 11.44 -8.81
C ILE A 56 15.27 10.50 -7.90
N ASP A 57 16.36 11.03 -7.32
CA ASP A 57 17.19 10.29 -6.37
C ASP A 57 16.39 9.90 -5.11
N PRO A 58 16.30 8.61 -4.76
CA PRO A 58 15.57 8.13 -3.58
C PRO A 58 16.08 8.69 -2.26
N LYS A 59 17.33 9.17 -2.17
CA LYS A 59 17.92 9.72 -0.94
C LYS A 59 17.16 10.91 -0.36
N GLY A 60 16.40 11.62 -1.19
CA GLY A 60 15.55 12.73 -0.76
C GLY A 60 14.18 12.29 -0.25
N TYR A 61 13.82 11.02 -0.36
CA TYR A 61 12.51 10.51 0.06
C TYR A 61 12.47 10.25 1.56
N PRO A 62 11.35 10.51 2.24
CA PRO A 62 11.20 10.19 3.65
C PRO A 62 11.46 8.71 3.93
N VAL A 63 12.35 8.44 4.89
CA VAL A 63 12.57 7.07 5.36
C VAL A 63 11.33 6.62 6.13
N VAL A 64 10.80 5.45 5.76
CA VAL A 64 9.73 4.81 6.53
C VAL A 64 10.33 4.34 7.86
N PRO A 65 9.77 4.76 9.01
CA PRO A 65 10.31 4.35 10.31
C PRO A 65 10.22 2.84 10.49
N GLU A 66 11.28 2.25 11.03
CA GLU A 66 11.31 0.83 11.37
C GLU A 66 10.36 0.55 12.53
N VAL A 67 9.36 -0.31 12.31
CA VAL A 67 8.43 -0.74 13.36
C VAL A 67 8.92 -2.07 13.92
N LYS A 68 9.43 -2.06 15.16
CA LYS A 68 9.73 -3.29 15.88
C LYS A 68 8.43 -3.89 16.41
N ALA A 69 7.96 -4.96 15.74
CA ALA A 69 6.78 -5.68 16.17
C ALA A 69 7.03 -6.29 17.57
N LYS A 70 6.11 -6.00 18.50
CA LYS A 70 6.08 -6.71 19.81
C LYS A 70 5.36 -8.05 19.69
N VAL A 71 4.40 -8.12 18.78
CA VAL A 71 3.53 -9.26 18.51
C VAL A 71 3.26 -9.28 17.00
N GLU A 72 3.25 -10.47 16.43
CA GLU A 72 2.95 -10.72 15.02
C GLU A 72 2.03 -11.94 14.89
N GLY A 73 1.28 -12.00 13.79
CA GLY A 73 0.36 -13.10 13.50
C GLY A 73 -0.35 -12.90 12.17
N GLU A 74 -0.92 -13.98 11.63
CA GLU A 74 -1.56 -14.01 10.31
C GLU A 74 -3.08 -14.01 10.41
N LEU A 75 -3.73 -13.09 9.72
CA LEU A 75 -5.17 -12.95 9.69
C LEU A 75 -5.68 -13.01 8.26
N ASP A 76 -6.82 -13.65 8.06
CA ASP A 76 -7.56 -13.58 6.81
C ASP A 76 -7.91 -12.11 6.46
N GLY A 77 -7.36 -11.63 5.35
CA GLY A 77 -7.49 -10.25 4.92
C GLY A 77 -8.94 -9.84 4.65
N ASP A 78 -9.76 -10.76 4.14
CA ASP A 78 -11.17 -10.50 3.86
C ASP A 78 -11.97 -10.32 5.16
N SER A 79 -11.71 -11.15 6.16
CA SER A 79 -12.28 -11.03 7.51
C SER A 79 -11.90 -9.72 8.18
N LEU A 80 -10.63 -9.31 8.08
CA LEU A 80 -10.15 -8.01 8.59
C LEU A 80 -10.86 -6.86 7.88
N LEU A 81 -10.88 -6.88 6.54
CA LEU A 81 -11.50 -5.83 5.74
C LEU A 81 -12.99 -5.68 6.05
N ALA A 82 -13.71 -6.80 6.18
CA ALA A 82 -15.12 -6.79 6.56
C ALA A 82 -15.33 -6.20 7.97
N ALA A 83 -14.45 -6.49 8.93
CA ALA A 83 -14.51 -5.91 10.27
C ALA A 83 -14.23 -4.40 10.26
N LEU A 84 -13.15 -3.96 9.61
CA LEU A 84 -12.79 -2.54 9.46
C LEU A 84 -13.95 -1.75 8.84
N LYS A 85 -14.51 -2.23 7.72
CA LYS A 85 -15.65 -1.58 7.04
C LYS A 85 -16.88 -1.45 7.94
N SER A 86 -17.12 -2.41 8.83
CA SER A 86 -18.29 -2.39 9.72
C SER A 86 -18.21 -1.34 10.82
N VAL A 87 -17.00 -0.86 11.18
CA VAL A 87 -16.81 0.06 12.31
C VAL A 87 -16.23 1.43 11.92
N VAL A 88 -15.57 1.56 10.76
CA VAL A 88 -14.90 2.82 10.35
C VAL A 88 -15.86 4.00 10.24
N GLY A 89 -17.12 3.76 9.87
CA GLY A 89 -18.15 4.81 9.79
C GLY A 89 -18.55 5.41 11.15
N TYR A 90 -18.12 4.78 12.25
CA TYR A 90 -18.37 5.26 13.62
C TYR A 90 -17.19 6.06 14.17
N CYS A 91 -16.08 6.18 13.44
CA CYS A 91 -14.93 7.00 13.84
C CYS A 91 -15.23 8.49 13.71
N SER A 92 -14.64 9.30 14.58
CA SER A 92 -14.77 10.76 14.56
C SER A 92 -14.10 11.37 13.32
N THR A 93 -14.82 12.21 12.58
CA THR A 93 -14.22 13.09 11.56
C THR A 93 -13.84 14.46 12.12
N ASP A 94 -14.09 14.71 13.40
CA ASP A 94 -13.76 15.97 14.07
C ASP A 94 -12.24 16.05 14.34
N PRO A 95 -11.52 17.02 13.75
CA PRO A 95 -10.08 17.18 13.97
C PRO A 95 -9.73 17.54 15.42
N ALA A 96 -10.69 17.99 16.23
CA ALA A 96 -10.48 18.21 17.67
C ALA A 96 -10.41 16.90 18.48
N LYS A 97 -10.84 15.76 17.90
CA LYS A 97 -10.81 14.43 18.53
C LYS A 97 -9.97 13.44 17.70
N PRO A 98 -8.68 13.69 17.45
CA PRO A 98 -7.86 12.88 16.54
C PRO A 98 -7.69 11.44 17.03
N VAL A 99 -7.73 11.21 18.35
CA VAL A 99 -7.66 9.86 18.96
C VAL A 99 -8.83 8.96 18.55
N LEU A 100 -9.96 9.55 18.17
CA LEU A 100 -11.17 8.84 17.72
C LEU A 100 -11.29 8.77 16.20
N GLY A 101 -10.32 9.33 15.45
CA GLY A 101 -10.35 9.38 13.99
C GLY A 101 -9.94 8.08 13.29
N GLY A 102 -9.61 7.05 14.06
CA GLY A 102 -9.16 5.76 13.54
C GLY A 102 -9.91 4.58 14.15
N VAL A 103 -9.70 3.42 13.55
CA VAL A 103 -10.19 2.14 14.09
C VAL A 103 -9.13 1.57 15.03
N THR A 104 -9.55 1.16 16.22
CA THR A 104 -8.69 0.48 17.20
C THR A 104 -8.70 -1.02 16.95
N LEU A 105 -7.51 -1.63 16.91
CA LEU A 105 -7.32 -3.07 16.98
C LEU A 105 -6.80 -3.42 18.39
N SER A 106 -7.62 -4.08 19.19
CA SER A 106 -7.21 -4.60 20.50
C SER A 106 -6.90 -6.08 20.37
N LEU A 107 -5.61 -6.40 20.58
CA LEU A 107 -5.06 -7.75 20.51
C LEU A 107 -5.18 -8.44 21.88
N GLY A 108 -5.47 -9.74 21.88
CA GLY A 108 -5.61 -10.56 23.10
C GLY A 108 -6.11 -11.96 22.76
N GLU A 109 -6.91 -12.57 23.64
CA GLU A 109 -7.56 -13.88 23.37
C GLU A 109 -8.46 -13.86 22.12
N SER A 110 -9.01 -12.69 21.80
CA SER A 110 -9.72 -12.42 20.56
C SER A 110 -9.32 -11.04 20.05
N LEU A 111 -9.36 -10.86 18.73
CA LEU A 111 -9.11 -9.57 18.10
C LEU A 111 -10.40 -8.75 18.13
N ILE A 112 -10.37 -7.61 18.82
CA ILE A 112 -11.46 -6.63 18.82
C ILE A 112 -11.12 -5.51 17.84
N VAL A 113 -12.04 -5.23 16.93
CA VAL A 113 -11.96 -4.14 15.95
C VAL A 113 -13.04 -3.12 16.31
N ALA A 114 -12.67 -1.90 16.69
CA ALA A 114 -13.61 -0.92 17.24
C ALA A 114 -13.44 0.49 16.67
N GLY A 115 -14.56 1.19 16.46
CA GLY A 115 -14.61 2.60 16.06
C GLY A 115 -15.63 3.37 16.91
N ALA A 116 -15.33 4.63 17.23
CA ALA A 116 -16.19 5.48 18.04
C ALA A 116 -15.96 6.97 17.76
N ASP A 117 -16.96 7.82 18.02
CA ASP A 117 -16.94 9.28 17.81
C ASP A 117 -17.17 10.09 19.11
N GLY A 118 -17.35 9.37 20.22
CA GLY A 118 -17.66 9.91 21.54
C GLY A 118 -19.15 10.00 21.85
N PHE A 119 -20.02 9.66 20.90
CA PHE A 119 -21.47 9.54 21.09
C PHE A 119 -21.95 8.10 20.89
N GLN A 120 -21.33 7.39 19.96
CA GLN A 120 -21.62 6.00 19.63
C GLN A 120 -20.32 5.21 19.48
N LEU A 121 -20.45 3.88 19.61
CA LEU A 121 -19.36 2.93 19.47
C LEU A 121 -19.89 1.69 18.73
N ALA A 122 -19.12 1.23 17.76
CA ALA A 122 -19.32 -0.06 17.11
C ALA A 122 -18.06 -0.91 17.28
N TYR A 123 -18.24 -2.20 17.50
CA TYR A 123 -17.14 -3.15 17.56
C TYR A 123 -17.51 -4.48 16.93
N LYS A 124 -16.47 -5.21 16.48
CA LYS A 124 -16.57 -6.58 15.99
C LYS A 124 -15.46 -7.41 16.60
N THR A 125 -15.79 -8.63 16.99
CA THR A 125 -14.82 -9.61 17.49
C THR A 125 -14.50 -10.61 16.39
N LEU A 126 -13.22 -10.81 16.13
CA LEU A 126 -12.71 -11.86 15.25
C LEU A 126 -12.14 -12.99 16.12
N PRO A 127 -12.44 -14.27 15.80
CA PRO A 127 -11.99 -15.42 16.57
C PRO A 127 -10.52 -15.73 16.28
N MET A 128 -9.64 -14.78 16.62
CA MET A 128 -8.21 -14.87 16.43
C MET A 128 -7.51 -14.35 17.68
N SER A 129 -6.57 -15.14 18.20
CA SER A 129 -5.77 -14.78 19.36
C SER A 129 -4.40 -14.28 18.95
N PHE A 130 -3.93 -13.24 19.61
CA PHE A 130 -2.54 -12.80 19.55
C PHE A 130 -1.93 -12.96 20.95
N PRO A 131 -0.70 -13.50 21.08
CA PRO A 131 -0.04 -13.57 22.37
C PRO A 131 0.14 -12.16 22.95
N ALA A 132 -0.12 -12.01 24.24
CA ALA A 132 0.04 -10.75 24.97
C ALA A 132 1.51 -10.42 25.26
#